data_AF-A0A6J3BL04-F1
#
_entry.id   AF-A0A6J3BL04-F1
#
_cell.length_a   1.000
_cell.length_b   1.000
_cell.length_c   1.000
_cell.angle_alpha   90.00
_cell.angle_beta   90.00
_cell.angle_gamma   90.00
#
_symmetry.space_group_name_H-M   'P 1'
#
loop_
_entity.id
_entity.type
_entity.pdbx_description
1 polymer ?
#
loop_
_entity_poly.entity_id
_entity_poly.type
_entity_poly.pdbx_seq_one_letter_code
_entity_poly.pdbx_strand_id
1 'polypeptide(L)'
;MMKTVRSISLLVFFSYINCQTLQRSLLDAAMQHTNNQDYLEKNLRDATSIMVTQFLQKLTYEEVQTSVKELLDLAEKCKSLQPHESPSECCHQLMTTFLQHICNNQGIADKHVFSDCCNTNNTARHKCFLLHKRDDAGYSDIFQIPNSEQICEMDKENQVPVKERYMYETSRKHPFLYGPTILTMSACYETAIQSCCQEGNKTECFQRKLEPIRKYIREISLRHHHLCEIGIKFNHKVAKAVELVLLTKKQPKANFSEIAKLATDIKNLHQTCCEGNAVACVFGRSQLMNYICSQQAILSSKFAPCCELPEPFRGECVITSENDDKPDLSSLPLSRFTEDQFVCKQFTDKQDDFLQEFLYEYSRRHPELAVPVILRVDTVYQNLLGKCCKLENPLECYGHGEEIIRRVVHESHERVKNQCDLRGKLGDSNFRDRLLSYLVKQKPRAAEMQFQPILVDFAHLVEMCCQAEKSEMCFQAEGSKLIEKCRSLLGS
;
A
#
# COMPACT_ATOMS: atom_id res chain seq x y z
N MET A 1 44.61 -28.37 -18.40
CA MET A 1 43.35 -28.72 -17.70
C MET A 1 42.67 -27.44 -17.25
N MET A 2 41.74 -26.93 -18.06
CA MET A 2 40.85 -25.82 -17.70
C MET A 2 39.61 -26.42 -17.01
N LYS A 3 39.30 -25.96 -15.79
CA LYS A 3 37.98 -26.17 -15.17
C LYS A 3 37.27 -24.82 -15.15
N THR A 4 36.16 -24.79 -15.86
CA THR A 4 35.22 -23.69 -16.04
C THR A 4 34.57 -23.31 -14.71
N VAL A 5 34.72 -22.04 -14.32
CA VAL A 5 33.92 -21.39 -13.28
C VAL A 5 32.59 -21.00 -13.92
N ARG A 6 31.51 -21.73 -13.61
CA ARG A 6 30.14 -21.30 -13.92
C ARG A 6 29.71 -20.33 -12.83
N SER A 7 29.64 -19.04 -13.20
CA SER A 7 29.22 -17.95 -12.34
C SER A 7 27.77 -18.11 -11.89
N ILE A 8 27.54 -17.86 -10.60
CA ILE A 8 26.27 -17.84 -9.91
C ILE A 8 25.54 -16.54 -10.31
N SER A 9 24.72 -16.59 -11.35
CA SER A 9 23.88 -15.46 -11.80
C SER A 9 22.38 -15.71 -11.61
N LEU A 10 21.98 -16.73 -10.85
CA LEU A 10 20.58 -17.19 -10.77
C LEU A 10 19.75 -16.60 -9.62
N LEU A 11 20.34 -15.86 -8.68
CA LEU A 11 19.60 -15.37 -7.49
C LEU A 11 18.93 -13.99 -7.66
N VAL A 12 19.37 -13.17 -8.62
CA VAL A 12 18.69 -11.90 -8.96
C VAL A 12 17.44 -12.12 -9.80
N PHE A 13 17.26 -13.31 -10.39
CA PHE A 13 16.13 -13.61 -11.25
C PHE A 13 14.81 -13.85 -10.49
N PHE A 14 14.82 -14.32 -9.24
CA PHE A 14 13.56 -14.74 -8.59
C PHE A 14 12.65 -13.57 -8.15
N SER A 15 13.20 -12.40 -7.80
CA SER A 15 12.41 -11.18 -7.60
C SER A 15 12.00 -10.54 -8.93
N TYR A 16 12.88 -10.62 -9.94
CA TYR A 16 12.69 -10.06 -11.27
C TYR A 16 11.64 -10.83 -12.12
N ILE A 17 11.59 -12.16 -12.02
CA ILE A 17 10.63 -13.03 -12.73
C ILE A 17 9.19 -12.80 -12.23
N ASN A 18 9.00 -12.60 -10.92
CA ASN A 18 7.67 -12.34 -10.36
C ASN A 18 7.11 -10.98 -10.80
N CYS A 19 7.95 -9.94 -10.86
CA CYS A 19 7.55 -8.63 -11.37
C CYS A 19 7.26 -8.67 -12.89
N GLN A 20 8.07 -9.40 -13.66
CA GLN A 20 7.85 -9.61 -15.10
C GLN A 20 6.50 -10.26 -15.42
N THR A 21 5.98 -11.13 -14.56
CA THR A 21 4.72 -11.86 -14.85
C THR A 21 3.48 -10.98 -14.61
N LEU A 22 3.50 -10.15 -13.55
CA LEU A 22 2.44 -9.16 -13.32
C LEU A 22 2.50 -8.03 -14.37
N GLN A 23 3.69 -7.54 -14.69
CA GLN A 23 3.86 -6.47 -15.69
C GLN A 23 3.42 -6.91 -17.09
N ARG A 24 3.63 -8.18 -17.44
CA ARG A 24 3.02 -8.79 -18.65
C ARG A 24 1.49 -8.79 -18.57
N SER A 25 0.92 -9.18 -17.44
CA SER A 25 -0.54 -9.18 -17.25
C SER A 25 -1.14 -7.77 -17.39
N LEU A 26 -0.45 -6.75 -16.88
CA LEU A 26 -0.81 -5.34 -17.05
C LEU A 26 -0.75 -4.92 -18.52
N LEU A 27 0.35 -5.25 -19.21
CA LEU A 27 0.54 -4.86 -20.61
C LEU A 27 -0.45 -5.57 -21.54
N ASP A 28 -0.66 -6.87 -21.36
CA ASP A 28 -1.63 -7.67 -22.12
C ASP A 28 -3.04 -7.07 -22.00
N ALA A 29 -3.47 -6.75 -20.78
CA ALA A 29 -4.77 -6.14 -20.53
C ALA A 29 -4.87 -4.73 -21.10
N ALA A 30 -3.82 -3.92 -20.96
CA ALA A 30 -3.76 -2.58 -21.53
C ALA A 30 -3.87 -2.58 -23.07
N MET A 31 -3.23 -3.53 -23.76
CA MET A 31 -3.30 -3.66 -25.21
C MET A 31 -4.69 -4.05 -25.72
N GLN A 32 -5.44 -4.83 -24.93
CA GLN A 32 -6.81 -5.23 -25.27
C GLN A 32 -7.86 -4.19 -24.85
N HIS A 33 -7.48 -3.23 -24.02
CA HIS A 33 -8.38 -2.22 -23.50
C HIS A 33 -8.68 -1.15 -24.57
N THR A 34 -9.94 -1.02 -24.97
CA THR A 34 -10.35 0.06 -25.89
C THR A 34 -10.34 1.40 -25.16
N ASN A 35 -9.57 2.35 -25.68
CA ASN A 35 -9.50 3.71 -25.16
C ASN A 35 -10.82 4.44 -25.46
N ASN A 36 -11.72 4.49 -24.48
CA ASN A 36 -12.93 5.31 -24.59
C ASN A 36 -12.67 6.67 -23.91
N GLN A 37 -13.10 7.74 -24.57
CA GLN A 37 -12.95 9.12 -24.10
C GLN A 37 -13.65 9.42 -22.76
N ASP A 38 -14.39 8.45 -22.20
CA ASP A 38 -15.15 8.62 -20.96
C ASP A 38 -14.85 7.55 -19.90
N TYR A 39 -13.56 7.35 -19.61
CA TYR A 39 -13.07 6.49 -18.53
C TYR A 39 -13.73 6.82 -17.18
N LEU A 40 -14.09 8.10 -16.97
CA LEU A 40 -14.60 8.61 -15.72
C LEU A 40 -16.07 8.21 -15.48
N GLU A 41 -16.92 8.32 -16.50
CA GLU A 41 -18.33 7.93 -16.45
C GLU A 41 -18.47 6.40 -16.41
N LYS A 42 -17.66 5.66 -17.18
CA LYS A 42 -17.72 4.19 -17.24
C LYS A 42 -17.36 3.53 -15.90
N ASN A 43 -16.40 4.09 -15.16
CA ASN A 43 -15.95 3.51 -13.89
C ASN A 43 -16.69 4.04 -12.66
N LEU A 44 -17.64 4.98 -12.81
CA LEU A 44 -18.43 5.48 -11.69
C LEU A 44 -19.26 4.37 -11.04
N ARG A 45 -19.89 3.52 -11.87
CA ARG A 45 -20.65 2.34 -11.44
C ARG A 45 -19.75 1.33 -10.74
N ASP A 46 -18.61 1.01 -11.34
CA ASP A 46 -17.63 0.06 -10.78
C ASP A 46 -17.09 0.57 -9.42
N ALA A 47 -16.70 1.85 -9.33
CA ALA A 47 -16.21 2.45 -8.10
C ALA A 47 -17.30 2.53 -7.01
N THR A 48 -18.54 2.82 -7.38
CA THR A 48 -19.69 2.80 -6.45
C THR A 48 -19.96 1.38 -5.95
N SER A 49 -19.89 0.38 -6.83
CA SER A 49 -20.02 -1.04 -6.48
C SER A 49 -18.94 -1.48 -5.50
N ILE A 50 -17.67 -1.09 -5.73
CA ILE A 50 -16.57 -1.33 -4.80
C ILE A 50 -16.86 -0.68 -3.45
N MET A 51 -17.24 0.60 -3.43
CA MET A 51 -17.57 1.34 -2.20
C MET A 51 -18.66 0.62 -1.39
N VAL A 52 -19.80 0.31 -2.01
CA VAL A 52 -20.92 -0.38 -1.36
C VAL A 52 -20.47 -1.72 -0.79
N THR A 53 -19.79 -2.52 -1.61
CA THR A 53 -19.35 -3.88 -1.23
C THR A 53 -18.37 -3.86 -0.05
N GLN A 54 -17.45 -2.89 -0.01
CA GLN A 54 -16.48 -2.78 1.08
C GLN A 54 -17.10 -2.38 2.41
N PHE A 55 -18.19 -1.60 2.41
CA PHE A 55 -18.90 -1.24 3.64
C PHE A 55 -19.93 -2.30 4.06
N LEU A 56 -20.54 -2.98 3.09
CA LEU A 56 -21.63 -3.94 3.29
C LEU A 56 -21.22 -5.35 2.82
N GLN A 57 -20.12 -5.87 3.40
CA GLN A 57 -19.40 -7.08 2.94
C GLN A 57 -20.24 -8.38 2.93
N LYS A 58 -21.40 -8.37 3.62
CA LYS A 58 -22.32 -9.51 3.75
C LYS A 58 -23.44 -9.53 2.72
N LEU A 59 -23.71 -8.42 2.05
CA LEU A 59 -24.76 -8.37 1.01
C LEU A 59 -24.42 -9.31 -0.14
N THR A 60 -25.44 -9.86 -0.79
CA THR A 60 -25.28 -10.58 -2.04
C THR A 60 -24.92 -9.63 -3.18
N TYR A 61 -24.45 -10.17 -4.30
CA TYR A 61 -24.12 -9.38 -5.47
C TYR A 61 -25.35 -8.60 -5.99
N GLU A 62 -26.54 -9.20 -6.00
CA GLU A 62 -27.79 -8.59 -6.45
C GLU A 62 -28.24 -7.42 -5.53
N GLU A 63 -28.06 -7.58 -4.22
CA GLU A 63 -28.33 -6.53 -3.23
C GLU A 63 -27.38 -5.34 -3.39
N VAL A 64 -26.10 -5.61 -3.67
CA VAL A 64 -25.11 -4.57 -4.02
C VAL A 64 -25.55 -3.84 -5.29
N GLN A 65 -25.92 -4.54 -6.36
CA GLN A 65 -26.34 -3.91 -7.62
C GLN A 65 -27.57 -3.02 -7.45
N THR A 66 -28.52 -3.43 -6.61
CA THR A 66 -29.69 -2.62 -6.26
C THR A 66 -29.28 -1.33 -5.57
N SER A 67 -28.41 -1.42 -4.56
CA SER A 67 -27.89 -0.26 -3.84
C SER A 67 -27.08 0.68 -4.75
N VAL A 68 -26.26 0.11 -5.64
CA VAL A 68 -25.48 0.88 -6.63
C VAL A 68 -26.41 1.66 -7.54
N LYS A 69 -27.50 1.06 -8.03
CA LYS A 69 -28.47 1.76 -8.89
C LYS A 69 -29.08 2.98 -8.19
N GLU A 70 -29.44 2.86 -6.92
CA GLU A 70 -30.01 3.96 -6.13
C GLU A 70 -29.00 5.08 -5.86
N LEU A 71 -27.71 4.73 -5.72
CA LEU A 71 -26.62 5.68 -5.49
C LEU A 71 -26.10 6.30 -6.78
N LEU A 72 -26.22 5.63 -7.92
CA LEU A 72 -25.76 6.12 -9.21
C LEU A 72 -26.45 7.43 -9.56
N ASP A 73 -27.78 7.53 -9.44
CA ASP A 73 -28.51 8.77 -9.72
C ASP A 73 -28.04 9.96 -8.85
N LEU A 74 -27.49 9.67 -7.66
CA LEU A 74 -26.88 10.68 -6.78
C LEU A 74 -25.44 11.00 -7.21
N ALA A 75 -24.67 9.98 -7.58
CA ALA A 75 -23.29 10.11 -8.05
C ALA A 75 -23.20 10.80 -9.42
N GLU A 76 -24.18 10.61 -10.30
CA GLU A 76 -24.25 11.25 -11.61
C GLU A 76 -24.45 12.77 -11.50
N LYS A 77 -25.11 13.25 -10.44
CA LYS A 77 -25.21 14.68 -10.14
C LYS A 77 -23.85 15.31 -9.84
N CYS A 78 -22.83 14.49 -9.57
CA CYS A 78 -21.45 14.93 -9.40
C CYS A 78 -20.65 15.00 -10.72
N LYS A 79 -21.22 14.68 -11.89
CA LYS A 79 -20.50 14.65 -13.18
C LYS A 79 -19.94 16.01 -13.65
N SER A 80 -20.34 17.14 -13.05
CA SER A 80 -19.84 18.47 -13.40
C SER A 80 -18.52 18.83 -12.70
N LEU A 81 -17.50 17.98 -12.78
CA LEU A 81 -16.18 18.24 -12.20
C LEU A 81 -15.33 19.07 -13.17
N GLN A 82 -14.99 20.30 -12.80
CA GLN A 82 -14.03 21.10 -13.55
C GLN A 82 -12.61 20.50 -13.40
N PRO A 83 -11.75 20.55 -14.44
CA PRO A 83 -10.40 19.93 -14.44
C PRO A 83 -9.43 20.43 -13.36
N HIS A 84 -9.75 21.52 -12.66
CA HIS A 84 -8.89 22.18 -11.67
C HIS A 84 -9.47 22.16 -10.24
N GLU A 85 -10.59 21.49 -10.02
CA GLU A 85 -11.11 21.25 -8.67
C GLU A 85 -10.55 19.93 -8.11
N SER A 86 -10.17 19.94 -6.82
CA SER A 86 -9.94 18.71 -6.04
C SER A 86 -11.14 17.77 -6.21
N PRO A 87 -11.01 16.43 -6.09
CA PRO A 87 -12.15 15.50 -6.16
C PRO A 87 -13.29 16.07 -5.32
N SER A 88 -14.35 16.53 -5.99
CA SER A 88 -15.08 17.70 -5.49
C SER A 88 -15.68 17.46 -4.11
N GLU A 89 -16.09 18.55 -3.49
CA GLU A 89 -17.00 18.52 -2.35
C GLU A 89 -18.21 17.57 -2.62
N CYS A 90 -18.61 17.35 -3.88
CA CYS A 90 -19.62 16.37 -4.28
C CYS A 90 -19.21 14.91 -3.98
N CYS A 91 -17.96 14.52 -4.23
CA CYS A 91 -17.51 13.16 -3.90
C CYS A 91 -17.47 12.94 -2.38
N HIS A 92 -17.11 13.96 -1.59
CA HIS A 92 -17.19 13.90 -0.13
C HIS A 92 -18.64 13.85 0.37
N GLN A 93 -19.54 14.60 -0.27
CA GLN A 93 -20.98 14.54 -0.03
C GLN A 93 -21.59 13.18 -0.41
N LEU A 94 -21.07 12.51 -1.44
CA LEU A 94 -21.52 11.17 -1.84
C LEU A 94 -21.33 10.14 -0.71
N MET A 95 -20.18 10.16 -0.03
CA MET A 95 -19.94 9.27 1.12
C MET A 95 -20.94 9.55 2.26
N THR A 96 -21.15 10.82 2.59
CA THR A 96 -22.13 11.20 3.63
C THR A 96 -23.54 10.75 3.25
N THR A 97 -23.93 10.95 1.99
CA THR A 97 -25.23 10.57 1.44
C THR A 97 -25.41 9.06 1.42
N PHE A 98 -24.37 8.31 1.04
CA PHE A 98 -24.36 6.85 1.07
C PHE A 98 -24.58 6.31 2.48
N LEU A 99 -23.82 6.81 3.47
CA LEU A 99 -24.00 6.36 4.86
C LEU A 99 -25.38 6.72 5.42
N GLN A 100 -25.93 7.89 5.04
CA GLN A 100 -27.30 8.26 5.40
C GLN A 100 -28.33 7.34 4.72
N HIS A 101 -28.10 6.97 3.46
CA HIS A 101 -28.94 6.04 2.72
C HIS A 101 -29.01 4.68 3.44
N ILE A 102 -27.86 4.15 3.90
CA ILE A 102 -27.82 2.92 4.71
C ILE A 102 -28.68 3.05 5.96
N CYS A 103 -28.57 4.17 6.68
CA CYS A 103 -29.32 4.40 7.91
C CYS A 103 -30.83 4.56 7.71
N ASN A 104 -31.25 5.07 6.55
CA ASN A 104 -32.65 5.33 6.22
C ASN A 104 -33.36 4.09 5.64
N ASN A 105 -32.62 3.19 4.98
CA ASN A 105 -33.21 2.04 4.31
C ASN A 105 -33.46 0.88 5.30
N GLN A 106 -34.73 0.57 5.55
CA GLN A 106 -35.12 -0.49 6.51
C GLN A 106 -34.77 -1.91 6.02
N GLY A 107 -34.50 -2.09 4.72
CA GLY A 107 -34.28 -3.40 4.09
C GLY A 107 -32.83 -3.82 3.86
N ILE A 108 -31.84 -2.97 4.14
CA ILE A 108 -30.43 -3.37 4.06
C ILE A 108 -30.14 -4.29 5.25
N ALA A 109 -29.73 -5.53 4.96
CA ALA A 109 -29.60 -6.66 5.89
C ALA A 109 -28.75 -6.40 7.16
N ASP A 110 -28.02 -5.28 7.22
CA ASP A 110 -27.15 -4.88 8.32
C ASP A 110 -27.69 -3.75 9.22
N LYS A 111 -28.98 -3.34 9.13
CA LYS A 111 -29.50 -2.27 10.03
C LYS A 111 -29.28 -2.58 11.51
N HIS A 112 -29.35 -3.85 11.92
CA HIS A 112 -29.03 -4.24 13.30
C HIS A 112 -27.55 -4.07 13.65
N VAL A 113 -26.64 -4.32 12.69
CA VAL A 113 -25.19 -4.20 12.87
C VAL A 113 -24.76 -2.73 12.96
N PHE A 114 -25.35 -1.85 12.14
CA PHE A 114 -24.98 -0.42 12.09
C PHE A 114 -25.89 0.50 12.90
N SER A 115 -26.85 -0.04 13.66
CA SER A 115 -27.84 0.73 14.41
C SER A 115 -27.17 1.77 15.33
N ASP A 116 -26.10 1.37 16.02
CA ASP A 116 -25.30 2.26 16.87
C ASP A 116 -24.60 3.36 16.08
N CYS A 117 -24.10 3.06 14.87
CA CYS A 117 -23.46 4.05 14.01
C CYS A 117 -24.45 5.11 13.51
N CYS A 118 -25.67 4.70 13.16
CA CYS A 118 -26.69 5.58 12.60
C CYS A 118 -27.20 6.65 13.57
N ASN A 119 -27.06 6.43 14.88
CA ASN A 119 -27.46 7.36 15.94
C ASN A 119 -26.43 8.47 16.23
N THR A 120 -25.37 8.57 15.42
CA THR A 120 -24.29 9.55 15.60
C THR A 120 -24.25 10.60 14.47
N ASN A 121 -23.50 11.69 14.69
CA ASN A 121 -23.27 12.73 13.67
C ASN A 121 -22.42 12.21 12.49
N ASN A 122 -22.36 12.95 11.37
CA ASN A 122 -21.74 12.46 10.13
C ASN A 122 -20.30 11.95 10.30
N THR A 123 -19.44 12.69 11.00
CA THR A 123 -18.04 12.30 11.22
C THR A 123 -17.91 11.06 12.13
N ALA A 124 -18.67 11.02 13.23
CA ALA A 124 -18.66 9.89 14.14
C ALA A 124 -19.27 8.63 13.49
N ARG A 125 -20.33 8.81 12.69
CA ARG A 125 -20.98 7.77 11.92
C ARG A 125 -20.00 7.13 10.96
N HIS A 126 -19.31 7.93 10.16
CA HIS A 126 -18.32 7.44 9.20
C HIS A 126 -17.21 6.63 9.89
N LYS A 127 -16.64 7.14 10.99
CA LYS A 127 -15.66 6.38 11.79
C LYS A 127 -16.23 5.07 12.32
N CYS A 128 -17.48 5.08 12.80
CA CYS A 128 -18.16 3.88 13.28
C CYS A 128 -18.33 2.83 12.17
N PHE A 129 -18.77 3.24 10.97
CA PHE A 129 -18.85 2.34 9.81
C PHE A 129 -17.48 1.76 9.42
N LEU A 130 -16.42 2.57 9.44
CA LEU A 130 -15.06 2.08 9.16
C LEU A 130 -14.59 1.01 10.16
N LEU A 131 -14.97 1.10 11.44
CA LEU A 131 -14.61 0.11 12.47
C LEU A 131 -15.29 -1.26 12.26
N HIS A 132 -16.37 -1.29 11.47
CA HIS A 132 -17.10 -2.52 11.13
C HIS A 132 -16.54 -3.22 9.89
N LYS A 133 -15.66 -2.56 9.12
CA LYS A 133 -14.91 -3.23 8.05
C LYS A 133 -14.00 -4.28 8.68
N ARG A 134 -14.13 -5.52 8.24
CA ARG A 134 -13.32 -6.66 8.74
C ARG A 134 -12.65 -7.34 7.56
N ASP A 135 -11.33 -7.44 7.58
CA ASP A 135 -10.65 -8.37 6.67
C ASP A 135 -11.12 -9.79 7.01
N ASP A 136 -11.44 -10.56 5.98
CA ASP A 136 -11.78 -11.96 6.16
C ASP A 136 -10.50 -12.72 6.55
N ALA A 137 -10.42 -13.15 7.82
CA ALA A 137 -9.30 -13.90 8.38
C ALA A 137 -9.26 -15.36 7.88
N GLY A 138 -10.35 -15.83 7.23
CA GLY A 138 -10.39 -17.12 6.58
C GLY A 138 -9.57 -17.11 5.30
N TYR A 139 -8.45 -17.84 5.28
CA TYR A 139 -7.81 -18.19 4.02
C TYR A 139 -8.71 -19.19 3.27
N SER A 140 -9.76 -18.70 2.61
CA SER A 140 -10.29 -19.34 1.40
C SER A 140 -9.80 -18.51 0.23
N ASP A 141 -9.14 -19.09 -0.75
CA ASP A 141 -8.75 -18.38 -1.97
C ASP A 141 -9.95 -17.55 -2.48
N ILE A 142 -9.71 -16.30 -2.90
CA ILE A 142 -10.73 -15.38 -3.45
C ILE A 142 -11.53 -16.09 -4.56
N PHE A 143 -10.89 -17.09 -5.18
CA PHE A 143 -11.43 -17.98 -6.18
C PHE A 143 -11.01 -19.42 -5.85
N GLN A 144 -11.67 -20.10 -4.91
CA GLN A 144 -11.93 -21.53 -5.12
C GLN A 144 -13.02 -21.63 -6.19
N ILE A 145 -12.71 -21.26 -7.45
CA ILE A 145 -13.54 -21.72 -8.55
C ILE A 145 -13.06 -23.14 -8.86
N PRO A 146 -13.91 -24.17 -8.65
CA PRO A 146 -13.44 -25.55 -8.62
C PRO A 146 -12.99 -26.07 -9.98
N ASN A 147 -13.32 -25.38 -11.09
CA ASN A 147 -13.16 -25.91 -12.43
C ASN A 147 -12.89 -24.81 -13.49
N SER A 148 -11.82 -24.97 -14.27
CA SER A 148 -11.44 -24.11 -15.40
C SER A 148 -12.53 -23.99 -16.46
N GLU A 149 -13.28 -25.06 -16.68
CA GLU A 149 -14.35 -25.16 -17.67
C GLU A 149 -15.54 -24.27 -17.29
N GLN A 150 -15.93 -24.28 -16.01
CA GLN A 150 -17.03 -23.47 -15.50
C GLN A 150 -16.75 -21.97 -15.64
N ILE A 151 -15.50 -21.54 -15.45
CA ILE A 151 -15.14 -20.12 -15.64
C ILE A 151 -15.36 -19.70 -17.10
N CYS A 152 -14.94 -20.55 -18.04
CA CYS A 152 -15.11 -20.26 -19.46
C CYS A 152 -16.56 -20.37 -19.93
N GLU A 153 -17.38 -21.19 -19.28
CA GLU A 153 -18.84 -21.22 -19.51
C GLU A 153 -19.50 -19.94 -19.01
N MET A 154 -19.19 -19.51 -17.78
CA MET A 154 -19.71 -18.26 -17.22
C MET A 154 -19.32 -17.04 -18.06
N ASP A 155 -18.09 -16.99 -18.57
CA ASP A 155 -17.61 -15.94 -19.47
C ASP A 155 -18.38 -15.94 -20.81
N LYS A 156 -18.68 -17.12 -21.36
CA LYS A 156 -19.47 -17.25 -22.61
C LYS A 156 -20.93 -16.87 -22.43
N GLU A 157 -21.54 -17.21 -21.30
CA GLU A 157 -22.97 -17.03 -21.06
C GLU A 157 -23.35 -15.58 -20.72
N ASN A 158 -22.38 -14.69 -20.48
CA ASN A 158 -22.59 -13.25 -20.22
C ASN A 158 -23.60 -12.93 -19.09
N GLN A 159 -23.86 -13.85 -18.15
CA GLN A 159 -24.88 -13.63 -17.11
C GLN A 159 -24.49 -12.49 -16.14
N VAL A 160 -23.23 -12.47 -15.70
CA VAL A 160 -22.57 -11.37 -14.98
C VAL A 160 -21.16 -11.25 -15.54
N PRO A 161 -20.69 -10.07 -15.97
CA PRO A 161 -19.32 -9.94 -16.47
C PRO A 161 -18.32 -10.42 -15.43
N VAL A 162 -17.39 -11.29 -15.84
CA VAL A 162 -16.36 -11.88 -14.96
C VAL A 162 -15.61 -10.79 -14.17
N LYS A 163 -15.36 -9.65 -14.82
CA LYS A 163 -14.79 -8.45 -14.21
C LYS A 163 -15.61 -7.96 -13.01
N GLU A 164 -16.93 -7.83 -13.14
CA GLU A 164 -17.82 -7.34 -12.08
C GLU A 164 -17.87 -8.29 -10.89
N ARG A 165 -17.94 -9.61 -11.16
CA ARG A 165 -17.91 -10.61 -10.09
C ARG A 165 -16.59 -10.58 -9.33
N TYR A 166 -15.46 -10.45 -10.05
CA TYR A 166 -14.14 -10.32 -9.44
C TYR A 166 -14.04 -9.09 -8.53
N MET A 167 -14.56 -7.93 -8.98
CA MET A 167 -14.56 -6.72 -8.17
C MET A 167 -15.37 -6.90 -6.89
N TYR A 168 -16.56 -7.51 -6.96
CA TYR A 168 -17.40 -7.80 -5.81
C TYR A 168 -16.69 -8.72 -4.78
N GLU A 169 -16.18 -9.88 -5.22
CA GLU A 169 -15.53 -10.83 -4.29
C GLU A 169 -14.22 -10.28 -3.69
N THR A 170 -13.46 -9.51 -4.48
CA THR A 170 -12.22 -8.89 -3.99
C THR A 170 -12.53 -7.77 -2.98
N SER A 171 -13.54 -6.94 -3.27
CA SER A 171 -13.93 -5.81 -2.43
C SER A 171 -14.44 -6.25 -1.06
N ARG A 172 -15.28 -7.29 -1.01
CA ARG A 172 -15.81 -7.80 0.27
C ARG A 172 -14.73 -8.45 1.11
N LYS A 173 -13.71 -9.06 0.49
CA LYS A 173 -12.64 -9.75 1.23
C LYS A 173 -11.57 -8.79 1.74
N HIS A 174 -11.30 -7.73 0.97
CA HIS A 174 -10.28 -6.73 1.25
C HIS A 174 -10.90 -5.33 1.36
N PRO A 175 -11.60 -5.01 2.46
CA PRO A 175 -12.39 -3.77 2.60
C PRO A 175 -11.57 -2.47 2.68
N PHE A 176 -10.24 -2.58 2.82
CA PHE A 176 -9.27 -1.47 2.78
C PHE A 176 -8.40 -1.46 1.52
N LEU A 177 -8.59 -2.40 0.59
CA LEU A 177 -7.89 -2.38 -0.69
C LEU A 177 -8.42 -1.21 -1.54
N TYR A 178 -7.51 -0.40 -2.09
CA TYR A 178 -7.91 0.79 -2.85
C TYR A 178 -8.69 0.44 -4.11
N GLY A 179 -9.81 1.14 -4.31
CA GLY A 179 -10.65 1.03 -5.50
C GLY A 179 -9.91 1.05 -6.84
N PRO A 180 -8.97 1.98 -7.12
CA PRO A 180 -8.22 1.96 -8.38
C PRO A 180 -7.45 0.65 -8.61
N THR A 181 -6.88 0.04 -7.57
CA THR A 181 -6.19 -1.26 -7.68
C THR A 181 -7.16 -2.39 -8.02
N ILE A 182 -8.36 -2.38 -7.44
CA ILE A 182 -9.42 -3.34 -7.76
C ILE A 182 -9.85 -3.20 -9.23
N LEU A 183 -10.02 -1.96 -9.72
CA LEU A 183 -10.34 -1.70 -11.12
C LEU A 183 -9.27 -2.27 -12.06
N THR A 184 -8.00 -1.93 -11.83
CA THR A 184 -6.89 -2.41 -12.68
C THR A 184 -6.79 -3.94 -12.66
N MET A 185 -6.83 -4.54 -11.48
CA MET A 185 -6.69 -5.99 -11.35
C MET A 185 -7.90 -6.76 -11.87
N SER A 186 -9.11 -6.18 -11.84
CA SER A 186 -10.29 -6.78 -12.46
C SER A 186 -10.17 -6.88 -13.98
N ALA A 187 -9.59 -5.85 -14.62
CA ALA A 187 -9.33 -5.87 -16.06
C ALA A 187 -8.23 -6.88 -16.41
N CYS A 188 -7.14 -6.94 -15.63
CA CYS A 188 -6.12 -7.98 -15.80
C CYS A 188 -6.70 -9.39 -15.65
N TYR A 189 -7.59 -9.58 -14.67
CA TYR A 189 -8.25 -10.86 -14.42
C TYR A 189 -9.11 -11.26 -15.62
N GLU A 190 -9.98 -10.37 -16.10
CA GLU A 190 -10.84 -10.60 -17.27
C GLU A 190 -10.03 -10.97 -18.52
N THR A 191 -8.98 -10.21 -18.85
CA THR A 191 -8.07 -10.54 -19.97
C THR A 191 -7.39 -11.90 -19.80
N ALA A 192 -6.94 -12.22 -18.59
CA ALA A 192 -6.37 -13.53 -18.30
C ALA A 192 -7.40 -14.64 -18.52
N ILE A 193 -8.66 -14.43 -18.13
CA ILE A 193 -9.75 -15.39 -18.35
C ILE A 193 -10.00 -15.61 -19.83
N GLN A 194 -10.26 -14.53 -20.56
CA GLN A 194 -10.58 -14.57 -21.99
C GLN A 194 -9.49 -15.26 -22.80
N SER A 195 -8.21 -14.96 -22.51
CA SER A 195 -7.09 -15.59 -23.20
C SER A 195 -6.92 -17.07 -22.85
N CYS A 196 -7.04 -17.45 -21.58
CA CYS A 196 -6.91 -18.85 -21.17
C CYS A 196 -8.06 -19.75 -21.65
N CYS A 197 -9.26 -19.20 -21.80
CA CYS A 197 -10.40 -19.95 -22.30
C CYS A 197 -10.27 -20.40 -23.77
N GLN A 198 -9.32 -19.83 -24.50
CA GLN A 198 -8.97 -20.23 -25.88
C GLN A 198 -7.80 -21.23 -25.94
N GLU A 199 -7.11 -21.49 -24.83
CA GLU A 199 -5.98 -22.42 -24.79
C GLU A 199 -6.46 -23.88 -24.59
N GLY A 200 -5.70 -24.84 -25.15
CA GLY A 200 -6.01 -26.27 -25.03
C GLY A 200 -5.91 -26.80 -23.59
N ASN A 201 -4.90 -26.32 -22.83
CA ASN A 201 -4.74 -26.64 -21.41
C ASN A 201 -5.10 -25.42 -20.53
N LYS A 202 -6.41 -25.26 -20.28
CA LYS A 202 -6.94 -24.11 -19.53
C LYS A 202 -6.41 -24.04 -18.11
N THR A 203 -6.33 -25.19 -17.41
CA THR A 203 -5.87 -25.26 -16.01
C THR A 203 -4.46 -24.69 -15.85
N GLU A 204 -3.54 -25.12 -16.71
CA GLU A 204 -2.15 -24.64 -16.69
C GLU A 204 -2.08 -23.14 -17.05
N CYS A 205 -2.85 -22.70 -18.05
CA CYS A 205 -2.91 -21.28 -18.39
C CYS A 205 -3.41 -20.43 -17.22
N PHE A 206 -4.50 -20.83 -16.57
CA PHE A 206 -5.06 -20.12 -15.42
C PHE A 206 -4.07 -20.05 -14.27
N GLN A 207 -3.39 -21.16 -13.94
CA GLN A 207 -2.38 -21.15 -12.89
C GLN A 207 -1.25 -20.17 -13.23
N ARG A 208 -0.79 -20.14 -14.48
CA ARG A 208 0.26 -19.23 -14.93
C ARG A 208 -0.15 -17.75 -14.90
N LYS A 209 -1.38 -17.42 -15.32
CA LYS A 209 -1.84 -16.02 -15.47
C LYS A 209 -2.53 -15.44 -14.23
N LEU A 210 -3.22 -16.25 -13.44
CA LEU A 210 -3.98 -15.76 -12.27
C LEU A 210 -3.17 -15.72 -10.98
N GLU A 211 -2.19 -16.62 -10.79
CA GLU A 211 -1.34 -16.62 -9.59
C GLU A 211 -0.59 -15.28 -9.36
N PRO A 212 0.00 -14.63 -10.39
CA PRO A 212 0.62 -13.32 -10.21
C PRO A 212 -0.38 -12.24 -9.73
N ILE A 213 -1.61 -12.26 -10.25
CA ILE A 213 -2.67 -11.32 -9.86
C ILE A 213 -3.09 -11.56 -8.41
N ARG A 214 -3.34 -12.82 -8.03
CA ARG A 214 -3.69 -13.21 -6.66
C ARG A 214 -2.61 -12.81 -5.66
N LYS A 215 -1.35 -13.09 -6.00
CA LYS A 215 -0.19 -12.71 -5.19
C LYS A 215 -0.12 -11.19 -5.02
N TYR A 216 -0.25 -10.43 -6.11
CA TYR A 216 -0.22 -8.97 -6.05
C TYR A 216 -1.31 -8.41 -5.14
N ILE A 217 -2.56 -8.85 -5.34
CA ILE A 217 -3.71 -8.43 -4.52
C ILE A 217 -3.48 -8.69 -3.03
N ARG A 218 -2.98 -9.88 -2.70
CA ARG A 218 -2.68 -10.25 -1.31
C ARG A 218 -1.65 -9.32 -0.69
N GLU A 219 -0.57 -9.03 -1.40
CA GLU A 219 0.52 -8.20 -0.88
C GLU A 219 0.13 -6.72 -0.81
N ILE A 220 -0.51 -6.19 -1.85
CA ILE A 220 -0.89 -4.78 -1.93
C ILE A 220 -2.06 -4.46 -0.98
N SER A 221 -2.98 -5.41 -0.73
CA SER A 221 -4.03 -5.27 0.29
C SER A 221 -3.45 -5.01 1.67
N LEU A 222 -2.46 -5.81 2.08
CA LEU A 222 -1.81 -5.65 3.38
C LEU A 222 -1.07 -4.31 3.48
N ARG A 223 -0.43 -3.89 2.37
CA ARG A 223 0.25 -2.59 2.32
C ARG A 223 -0.74 -1.43 2.42
N HIS A 224 -1.85 -1.46 1.70
CA HIS A 224 -2.88 -0.43 1.78
C HIS A 224 -3.48 -0.34 3.19
N HIS A 225 -3.80 -1.49 3.79
CA HIS A 225 -4.28 -1.52 5.17
C HIS A 225 -3.26 -0.94 6.15
N HIS A 226 -1.99 -1.31 6.01
CA HIS A 226 -0.91 -0.75 6.83
C HIS A 226 -0.83 0.78 6.73
N LEU A 227 -0.94 1.33 5.51
CA LEU A 227 -0.93 2.78 5.29
C LEU A 227 -2.18 3.46 5.87
N CYS A 228 -3.35 2.82 5.77
CA CYS A 228 -4.57 3.30 6.42
C CYS A 228 -4.43 3.36 7.94
N GLU A 229 -3.86 2.32 8.55
CA GLU A 229 -3.60 2.29 9.99
C GLU A 229 -2.61 3.37 10.41
N ILE A 230 -1.59 3.65 9.58
CA ILE A 230 -0.67 4.77 9.83
C ILE A 230 -1.47 6.09 9.85
N GLY A 231 -2.31 6.33 8.85
CA GLY A 231 -3.12 7.55 8.75
C GLY A 231 -4.17 7.70 9.86
N ILE A 232 -4.74 6.59 10.35
CA ILE A 232 -5.75 6.58 11.41
C ILE A 232 -5.12 6.76 12.80
N LYS A 233 -4.02 6.07 13.09
CA LYS A 233 -3.41 6.02 14.43
C LYS A 233 -2.38 7.11 14.67
N PHE A 234 -1.72 7.59 13.63
CA PHE A 234 -0.70 8.63 13.74
C PHE A 234 -1.19 9.93 13.10
N ASN A 235 -0.56 11.04 13.48
CA ASN A 235 -0.94 12.34 12.94
C ASN A 235 -0.55 12.47 11.45
N HIS A 236 -1.13 13.47 10.78
CA HIS A 236 -0.86 13.75 9.37
C HIS A 236 0.63 14.01 9.04
N LYS A 237 1.44 14.44 10.02
CA LYS A 237 2.88 14.66 9.83
C LYS A 237 3.62 13.33 9.63
N VAL A 238 3.31 12.32 10.43
CA VAL A 238 3.91 10.98 10.30
C VAL A 238 3.54 10.34 8.96
N ALA A 239 2.27 10.40 8.57
CA ALA A 239 1.83 9.87 7.27
C ALA A 239 2.56 10.57 6.10
N LYS A 240 2.67 11.91 6.13
CA LYS A 240 3.42 12.65 5.12
C LYS A 240 4.91 12.28 5.10
N ALA A 241 5.53 12.11 6.26
CA ALA A 241 6.94 11.70 6.36
C ALA A 241 7.18 10.31 5.76
N VAL A 242 6.28 9.35 6.00
CA VAL A 242 6.33 8.02 5.36
C VAL A 242 6.29 8.15 3.83
N GLU A 243 5.35 8.93 3.29
CA GLU A 243 5.24 9.15 1.84
C GLU A 243 6.47 9.86 1.27
N LEU A 244 7.01 10.85 1.99
CA LEU A 244 8.23 11.55 1.59
C LEU A 244 9.40 10.57 1.41
N VAL A 245 9.62 9.67 2.37
CA VAL A 245 10.69 8.66 2.30
C VAL A 245 10.43 7.69 1.15
N LEU A 246 9.21 7.15 1.03
CA LEU A 246 8.86 6.20 -0.03
C LEU A 246 9.06 6.79 -1.43
N LEU A 247 8.60 8.02 -1.64
CA LEU A 247 8.77 8.74 -2.90
C LEU A 247 10.23 9.03 -3.16
N THR A 248 10.97 9.57 -2.19
CA THR A 248 12.39 9.85 -2.35
C THR A 248 13.18 8.61 -2.75
N LYS A 249 12.86 7.44 -2.18
CA LYS A 249 13.51 6.18 -2.55
C LYS A 249 13.13 5.70 -3.97
N LYS A 250 11.90 5.97 -4.41
CA LYS A 250 11.41 5.63 -5.76
C LYS A 250 12.05 6.52 -6.84
N GLN A 251 12.25 7.80 -6.52
CA GLN A 251 12.72 8.85 -7.43
C GLN A 251 13.81 9.73 -6.77
N PRO A 252 14.99 9.17 -6.45
CA PRO A 252 16.01 9.86 -5.63
C PRO A 252 16.76 10.99 -6.36
N LYS A 253 16.56 11.13 -7.68
CA LYS A 253 17.09 12.24 -8.51
C LYS A 253 16.13 13.44 -8.58
N ALA A 254 14.85 13.25 -8.30
CA ALA A 254 13.86 14.32 -8.32
C ALA A 254 14.12 15.34 -7.22
N ASN A 255 13.79 16.61 -7.48
CA ASN A 255 14.06 17.71 -6.54
C ASN A 255 13.11 17.68 -5.32
N PHE A 256 13.56 18.28 -4.21
CA PHE A 256 12.78 18.29 -2.95
C PHE A 256 11.37 18.88 -3.10
N SER A 257 11.23 19.98 -3.85
CA SER A 257 9.93 20.66 -4.02
C SER A 257 8.89 19.73 -4.64
N GLU A 258 9.26 19.00 -5.69
CA GLU A 258 8.38 18.03 -6.34
C GLU A 258 8.07 16.84 -5.44
N ILE A 259 9.07 16.30 -4.72
CA ILE A 259 8.85 15.21 -3.76
C ILE A 259 7.90 15.64 -2.64
N ALA A 260 8.11 16.82 -2.05
CA ALA A 260 7.33 17.32 -0.93
C ALA A 260 5.86 17.61 -1.32
N LYS A 261 5.66 18.12 -2.55
CA LYS A 261 4.34 18.29 -3.15
C LYS A 261 3.65 16.94 -3.32
N LEU A 262 4.29 15.99 -4.01
CA LEU A 262 3.75 14.65 -4.24
C LEU A 262 3.47 13.91 -2.93
N ALA A 263 4.32 14.04 -1.91
CA ALA A 263 4.11 13.43 -0.60
C ALA A 263 2.82 13.94 0.07
N THR A 264 2.50 15.23 -0.13
CA THR A 264 1.26 15.82 0.36
C THR A 264 0.05 15.30 -0.42
N ASP A 265 0.14 15.32 -1.76
CA ASP A 265 -0.95 14.88 -2.65
C ASP A 265 -1.26 13.39 -2.45
N ILE A 266 -0.24 12.53 -2.35
CA ILE A 266 -0.38 11.09 -2.13
C ILE A 266 -0.90 10.79 -0.73
N LYS A 267 -0.40 11.47 0.31
CA LYS A 267 -0.96 11.32 1.67
C LYS A 267 -2.45 11.64 1.66
N ASN A 268 -2.87 12.71 0.98
CA ASN A 268 -4.27 13.11 0.95
C ASN A 268 -5.11 12.09 0.17
N LEU A 269 -4.59 11.58 -0.95
CA LEU A 269 -5.23 10.50 -1.69
C LEU A 269 -5.37 9.23 -0.84
N HIS A 270 -4.33 8.83 -0.10
CA HIS A 270 -4.39 7.70 0.84
C HIS A 270 -5.48 7.91 1.88
N GLN A 271 -5.57 9.11 2.46
CA GLN A 271 -6.65 9.44 3.40
C GLN A 271 -8.03 9.22 2.76
N THR A 272 -8.27 9.75 1.55
CA THR A 272 -9.53 9.55 0.82
C THR A 272 -9.84 8.06 0.58
N CYS A 273 -8.84 7.28 0.17
CA CYS A 273 -9.01 5.85 -0.08
C CYS A 273 -9.28 5.05 1.21
N CYS A 274 -8.59 5.38 2.31
CA CYS A 274 -8.74 4.74 3.62
C CYS A 274 -10.06 5.09 4.32
N GLU A 275 -10.60 6.27 4.02
CA GLU A 275 -11.96 6.68 4.38
C GLU A 275 -13.03 5.86 3.60
N GLY A 276 -12.64 5.00 2.67
CA GLY A 276 -13.52 4.11 1.93
C GLY A 276 -14.27 4.79 0.79
N ASN A 277 -13.92 6.03 0.45
CA ASN A 277 -14.52 6.74 -0.69
C ASN A 277 -13.86 6.28 -2.00
N ALA A 278 -14.24 5.09 -2.46
CA ALA A 278 -13.65 4.47 -3.65
C ALA A 278 -13.82 5.34 -4.90
N VAL A 279 -14.94 6.07 -5.02
CA VAL A 279 -15.17 7.03 -6.12
C VAL A 279 -14.11 8.13 -6.06
N ALA A 280 -14.04 8.92 -4.97
CA ALA A 280 -13.04 9.97 -4.85
C ALA A 280 -11.59 9.45 -5.01
N CYS A 281 -11.32 8.25 -4.49
CA CYS A 281 -10.02 7.59 -4.59
C CYS A 281 -9.64 7.27 -6.05
N VAL A 282 -10.55 6.72 -6.86
CA VAL A 282 -10.29 6.42 -8.29
C VAL A 282 -10.02 7.70 -9.08
N PHE A 283 -10.82 8.74 -8.86
CA PHE A 283 -10.71 10.01 -9.57
C PHE A 283 -9.43 10.75 -9.18
N GLY A 284 -9.17 10.85 -7.87
CA GLY A 284 -7.94 11.45 -7.35
C GLY A 284 -6.69 10.70 -7.79
N ARG A 285 -6.75 9.36 -7.91
CA ARG A 285 -5.65 8.56 -8.46
C ARG A 285 -5.37 8.92 -9.91
N SER A 286 -6.40 9.05 -10.76
CA SER A 286 -6.20 9.42 -12.16
C SER A 286 -5.63 10.83 -12.31
N GLN A 287 -6.15 11.82 -11.56
CA GLN A 287 -5.59 13.18 -11.54
C GLN A 287 -4.12 13.18 -11.13
N LEU A 288 -3.77 12.44 -10.08
CA LEU A 288 -2.39 12.29 -9.63
C LEU A 288 -1.51 11.65 -10.71
N MET A 289 -1.99 10.62 -11.40
CA MET A 289 -1.21 9.97 -12.46
C MET A 289 -1.00 10.88 -13.67
N ASN A 290 -1.99 11.70 -14.04
CA ASN A 290 -1.83 12.73 -15.07
C ASN A 290 -0.72 13.73 -14.68
N TYR A 291 -0.70 14.17 -13.42
CA TYR A 291 0.36 15.05 -12.93
C TYR A 291 1.74 14.37 -12.98
N ILE A 292 1.87 13.16 -12.44
CA ILE A 292 3.13 12.39 -12.46
C ILE A 292 3.65 12.22 -13.88
N CYS A 293 2.77 11.89 -14.84
CA CYS A 293 3.18 11.74 -16.24
C CYS A 293 3.54 13.06 -16.92
N SER A 294 2.91 14.18 -16.54
CA SER A 294 3.34 15.51 -17.00
C SER A 294 4.73 15.90 -16.49
N GLN A 295 5.15 15.36 -15.33
CA GLN A 295 6.43 15.62 -14.70
C GLN A 295 7.44 14.46 -14.85
N GLN A 296 7.15 13.44 -15.67
CA GLN A 296 7.94 12.21 -15.75
C GLN A 296 9.45 12.43 -15.95
N ALA A 297 9.83 13.45 -16.74
CA ALA A 297 11.22 13.77 -17.03
C ALA A 297 12.00 14.28 -15.79
N ILE A 298 11.30 14.88 -14.83
CA ILE A 298 11.85 15.38 -13.57
C ILE A 298 11.83 14.27 -12.51
N LEU A 299 10.77 13.45 -12.52
CA LEU A 299 10.51 12.46 -11.48
C LEU A 299 11.33 11.18 -11.68
N SER A 300 11.16 10.49 -12.81
CA SER A 300 11.88 9.25 -13.05
C SER A 300 11.88 8.83 -14.51
N SER A 301 13.05 8.42 -14.99
CA SER A 301 13.21 7.79 -16.30
C SER A 301 12.40 6.49 -16.47
N LYS A 302 12.00 5.86 -15.36
CA LYS A 302 11.25 4.60 -15.36
C LYS A 302 9.75 4.78 -15.61
N PHE A 303 9.23 6.01 -15.63
CA PHE A 303 7.79 6.28 -15.77
C PHE A 303 7.32 6.38 -17.22
N ALA A 304 8.21 6.64 -18.18
CA ALA A 304 7.87 6.75 -19.60
C ALA A 304 7.02 5.59 -20.14
N PRO A 305 7.42 4.30 -20.01
CA PRO A 305 6.60 3.19 -20.51
C PRO A 305 5.25 3.08 -19.81
N CYS A 306 5.12 3.55 -18.57
CA CYS A 306 3.84 3.54 -17.84
C CYS A 306 2.91 4.67 -18.28
N CYS A 307 3.45 5.82 -18.65
CA CYS A 307 2.67 6.99 -19.05
C CYS A 307 1.98 6.82 -20.41
N GLU A 308 2.53 5.93 -21.25
CA GLU A 308 1.89 5.49 -22.49
C GLU A 308 0.71 4.53 -22.27
N LEU A 309 0.56 3.95 -21.07
CA LEU A 309 -0.55 3.06 -20.78
C LEU A 309 -1.85 3.84 -20.55
N PRO A 310 -2.99 3.30 -21.00
CA PRO A 310 -4.30 3.85 -20.69
C PRO A 310 -4.65 3.66 -19.21
N GLU A 311 -5.59 4.46 -18.72
CA GLU A 311 -6.24 4.20 -17.44
C GLU A 311 -7.07 2.90 -17.54
N PRO A 312 -7.14 2.06 -16.49
CA PRO A 312 -6.62 2.26 -15.13
C PRO A 312 -5.17 1.74 -14.90
N PHE A 313 -4.45 1.34 -15.96
CA PHE A 313 -3.20 0.57 -15.82
C PHE A 313 -1.98 1.41 -15.45
N ARG A 314 -1.99 2.69 -15.85
CA ARG A 314 -0.91 3.64 -15.57
C ARG A 314 -0.54 3.69 -14.08
N GLY A 315 -1.55 3.72 -13.22
CA GLY A 315 -1.39 3.80 -11.77
C GLY A 315 -0.58 2.65 -11.18
N GLU A 316 -0.92 1.42 -11.55
CA GLU A 316 -0.22 0.25 -11.04
C GLU A 316 1.15 0.07 -11.68
N CYS A 317 1.29 0.39 -12.97
CA CYS A 317 2.60 0.37 -13.63
C CYS A 317 3.61 1.29 -12.92
N VAL A 318 3.21 2.53 -12.58
CA VAL A 318 4.08 3.46 -11.84
C VAL A 318 4.42 2.94 -10.44
N ILE A 319 3.46 2.31 -9.74
CA ILE A 319 3.69 1.73 -8.41
C ILE A 319 4.72 0.59 -8.49
N THR A 320 4.53 -0.33 -9.44
CA THR A 320 5.31 -1.57 -9.56
C THR A 320 6.60 -1.42 -10.36
N SER A 321 6.82 -0.27 -11.01
CA SER A 321 8.07 -0.01 -11.73
C SER A 321 9.30 -0.08 -10.83
N GLU A 322 10.49 -0.17 -11.42
CA GLU A 322 11.72 -0.08 -10.65
C GLU A 322 11.90 1.31 -10.04
N ASN A 323 12.69 1.39 -8.97
CA ASN A 323 13.17 2.68 -8.47
C ASN A 323 14.16 3.27 -9.50
N ASP A 324 14.23 4.59 -9.60
CA ASP A 324 15.28 5.25 -10.39
C ASP A 324 16.67 4.98 -9.78
N ASP A 325 17.72 5.16 -10.57
CA ASP A 325 19.08 4.91 -10.13
C ASP A 325 19.44 5.83 -8.98
N LYS A 326 20.25 5.31 -8.06
CA LYS A 326 20.81 6.10 -6.96
C LYS A 326 21.55 7.32 -7.53
N PRO A 327 21.34 8.52 -7.00
CA PRO A 327 22.08 9.70 -7.42
C PRO A 327 23.55 9.54 -7.03
N ASP A 328 24.45 10.08 -7.84
CA ASP A 328 25.88 10.13 -7.55
C ASP A 328 26.15 11.18 -6.47
N LEU A 329 25.87 10.80 -5.22
CA LEU A 329 26.02 11.62 -4.02
C LEU A 329 26.74 10.81 -2.95
N SER A 330 27.65 11.46 -2.22
CA SER A 330 28.29 10.84 -1.05
C SER A 330 27.24 10.51 0.02
N SER A 331 27.45 9.39 0.72
CA SER A 331 26.58 8.95 1.81
C SER A 331 26.75 9.77 3.10
N LEU A 332 27.89 10.45 3.29
CA LEU A 332 28.25 11.17 4.51
C LEU A 332 29.12 12.43 4.24
N PRO A 333 29.01 13.49 5.08
CA PRO A 333 27.82 13.94 5.79
C PRO A 333 27.08 15.03 5.00
N LEU A 334 25.80 15.20 5.33
CA LEU A 334 25.07 16.41 5.00
C LEU A 334 25.58 17.53 5.91
N SER A 335 26.80 18.04 5.67
CA SER A 335 27.47 19.05 6.52
C SER A 335 26.58 20.24 6.83
N ARG A 336 25.68 20.60 5.92
CA ARG A 336 24.60 21.57 6.11
C ARG A 336 23.74 21.35 7.38
N PHE A 337 23.57 20.11 7.85
CA PHE A 337 22.73 19.76 8.99
C PHE A 337 23.54 19.51 10.27
N THR A 338 24.81 19.11 10.17
CA THR A 338 25.63 18.76 11.34
C THR A 338 26.71 19.78 11.68
N GLU A 339 27.13 20.61 10.71
CA GLU A 339 28.30 21.50 10.85
C GLU A 339 27.96 22.98 10.63
N ASP A 340 26.85 23.29 9.95
CA ASP A 340 26.45 24.68 9.68
C ASP A 340 25.99 25.38 10.98
N GLN A 341 26.53 26.57 11.25
CA GLN A 341 26.16 27.40 12.41
C GLN A 341 24.69 27.87 12.41
N PHE A 342 24.03 27.85 11.26
CA PHE A 342 22.64 28.31 11.11
C PHE A 342 21.59 27.22 11.33
N VAL A 343 21.99 25.97 11.64
CA VAL A 343 21.08 24.84 11.89
C VAL A 343 20.02 25.19 12.93
N CYS A 344 20.41 25.71 14.08
CA CYS A 344 19.46 26.03 15.15
C CYS A 344 18.50 27.17 14.78
N LYS A 345 18.96 28.14 13.98
CA LYS A 345 18.09 29.20 13.46
C LYS A 345 17.04 28.62 12.53
N GLN A 346 17.45 27.81 11.55
CA GLN A 346 16.52 27.18 10.60
C GLN A 346 15.55 26.23 11.31
N PHE A 347 16.03 25.44 12.26
CA PHE A 347 15.20 24.53 13.05
C PHE A 347 14.18 25.26 13.94
N THR A 348 14.55 26.40 14.53
CA THR A 348 13.63 27.16 15.40
C THR A 348 12.61 27.95 14.59
N ASP A 349 13.04 28.58 13.49
CA ASP A 349 12.17 29.43 12.67
C ASP A 349 11.20 28.59 11.80
N LYS A 350 11.67 27.45 11.28
CA LYS A 350 10.94 26.62 10.29
C LYS A 350 11.17 25.13 10.52
N GLN A 351 10.87 24.65 11.73
CA GLN A 351 11.15 23.28 12.16
C GLN A 351 10.67 22.21 11.16
N ASP A 352 9.42 22.28 10.73
CA ASP A 352 8.80 21.25 9.89
C ASP A 352 9.42 21.19 8.48
N ASP A 353 9.77 22.34 7.89
CA ASP A 353 10.38 22.41 6.55
C ASP A 353 11.83 21.90 6.60
N PHE A 354 12.58 22.32 7.63
CA PHE A 354 13.97 21.92 7.82
C PHE A 354 14.10 20.40 8.04
N LEU A 355 13.23 19.79 8.85
CA LEU A 355 13.23 18.34 9.07
C LEU A 355 12.79 17.57 7.82
N GLN A 356 11.81 18.07 7.06
CA GLN A 356 11.45 17.43 5.79
C GLN A 356 12.60 17.45 4.78
N GLU A 357 13.35 18.54 4.71
CA GLU A 357 14.53 18.62 3.86
C GLU A 357 15.63 17.66 4.31
N PHE A 358 15.88 17.56 5.62
CA PHE A 358 16.78 16.56 6.19
C PHE A 358 16.34 15.13 5.82
N LEU A 359 15.07 14.82 6.03
CA LEU A 359 14.49 13.51 5.74
C LEU A 359 14.63 13.13 4.25
N TYR A 360 14.37 14.08 3.35
CA TYR A 360 14.58 13.91 1.90
C TYR A 360 16.06 13.66 1.57
N GLU A 361 16.96 14.52 2.04
CA GLU A 361 18.39 14.43 1.73
C GLU A 361 19.03 13.15 2.30
N TYR A 362 18.60 12.71 3.47
CA TYR A 362 19.04 11.44 4.06
C TYR A 362 18.47 10.23 3.29
N SER A 363 17.18 10.26 2.95
CA SER A 363 16.50 9.15 2.26
C SER A 363 17.10 8.84 0.88
N ARG A 364 17.41 9.87 0.08
CA ARG A 364 17.98 9.68 -1.27
C ARG A 364 19.41 9.13 -1.27
N ARG A 365 20.16 9.36 -0.19
CA ARG A 365 21.53 8.83 0.00
C ARG A 365 21.56 7.41 0.54
N HIS A 366 20.47 7.02 1.20
CA HIS A 366 20.33 5.74 1.89
C HIS A 366 19.15 4.90 1.36
N PRO A 367 19.07 4.61 0.04
CA PRO A 367 18.02 3.74 -0.51
C PRO A 367 18.10 2.31 0.02
N GLU A 368 19.23 1.89 0.60
CA GLU A 368 19.42 0.59 1.25
C GLU A 368 18.76 0.47 2.63
N LEU A 369 18.53 1.59 3.33
CA LEU A 369 17.99 1.56 4.69
C LEU A 369 16.47 1.39 4.70
N ALA A 370 15.97 0.65 5.68
CA ALA A 370 14.54 0.49 5.83
C ALA A 370 13.84 1.82 6.20
N VAL A 371 12.62 2.05 5.71
CA VAL A 371 11.82 3.26 5.99
C VAL A 371 11.70 3.53 7.50
N PRO A 372 11.40 2.55 8.36
CA PRO A 372 11.37 2.77 9.82
C PRO A 372 12.74 3.08 10.44
N VAL A 373 13.86 2.74 9.79
CA VAL A 373 15.21 3.14 10.22
C VAL A 373 15.41 4.62 9.93
N ILE A 374 15.09 5.05 8.70
CA ILE A 374 15.19 6.45 8.27
C ILE A 374 14.32 7.37 9.15
N LEU A 375 13.08 6.99 9.43
CA LEU A 375 12.19 7.77 10.30
C LEU A 375 12.70 7.83 11.75
N ARG A 376 13.38 6.79 12.24
CA ARG A 376 14.04 6.82 13.56
C ARG A 376 15.25 7.75 13.56
N VAL A 377 16.03 7.78 12.48
CA VAL A 377 17.12 8.75 12.31
C VAL A 377 16.60 10.18 12.40
N ASP A 378 15.53 10.49 11.66
CA ASP A 378 14.86 11.79 11.71
C ASP A 378 14.36 12.16 13.11
N THR A 379 13.70 11.23 13.79
CA THR A 379 13.22 11.43 15.17
C THR A 379 14.37 11.69 16.15
N VAL A 380 15.47 10.93 16.06
CA VAL A 380 16.63 11.10 16.93
C VAL A 380 17.33 12.43 16.65
N TYR A 381 17.44 12.82 15.38
CA TYR A 381 18.01 14.10 14.97
C TYR A 381 17.16 15.29 15.45
N GLN A 382 15.83 15.23 15.29
CA GLN A 382 14.91 16.23 15.83
C GLN A 382 15.08 16.38 17.35
N ASN A 383 15.21 15.28 18.09
CA ASN A 383 15.40 15.30 19.54
C ASN A 383 16.77 15.87 19.93
N LEU A 384 17.82 15.62 19.15
CA LEU A 384 19.14 16.22 19.33
C LEU A 384 19.04 17.74 19.23
N LEU A 385 18.48 18.25 18.13
CA LEU A 385 18.32 19.70 17.92
C LEU A 385 17.44 20.36 18.97
N GLY A 386 16.34 19.70 19.35
CA GLY A 386 15.44 20.19 20.40
C GLY A 386 16.08 20.34 21.79
N LYS A 387 17.23 19.68 22.01
CA LYS A 387 18.09 19.84 23.19
C LYS A 387 19.22 20.83 22.92
N CYS A 388 20.01 20.62 21.88
CA CYS A 388 21.21 21.40 21.59
C CYS A 388 20.94 22.87 21.31
N CYS A 389 19.85 23.20 20.60
CA CYS A 389 19.52 24.58 20.24
C CYS A 389 19.06 25.45 21.41
N LYS A 390 19.00 24.89 22.63
CA LYS A 390 18.70 25.61 23.88
C LYS A 390 19.95 25.83 24.74
N LEU A 391 21.11 25.31 24.32
CA LEU A 391 22.37 25.43 25.05
C LEU A 391 23.14 26.69 24.63
N GLU A 392 24.11 27.09 25.45
CA GLU A 392 24.96 28.25 25.17
C GLU A 392 25.87 28.04 23.94
N ASN A 393 26.32 26.80 23.72
CA ASN A 393 27.08 26.41 22.52
C ASN A 393 26.37 25.30 21.72
N PRO A 394 25.37 25.65 20.89
CA PRO A 394 24.61 24.65 20.15
C PRO A 394 25.46 23.83 19.16
N LEU A 395 26.40 24.47 18.47
CA LEU A 395 27.23 23.84 17.43
C LEU A 395 28.07 22.69 17.99
N GLU A 396 28.68 22.89 19.15
CA GLU A 396 29.42 21.83 19.83
C GLU A 396 28.51 20.64 20.19
N CYS A 397 27.26 20.90 20.60
CA CYS A 397 26.31 19.86 20.94
C CYS A 397 25.81 19.08 19.72
N TYR A 398 25.32 19.76 18.67
CA TYR A 398 24.77 19.06 17.49
C TYR A 398 25.85 18.59 16.51
N GLY A 399 27.10 19.04 16.65
CA GLY A 399 28.25 18.55 15.87
C GLY A 399 28.47 17.04 16.02
N HIS A 400 28.03 16.45 17.12
CA HIS A 400 28.00 15.00 17.33
C HIS A 400 26.86 14.27 16.58
N GLY A 401 26.06 14.98 15.78
CA GLY A 401 24.90 14.44 15.09
C GLY A 401 25.23 13.27 14.17
N GLU A 402 26.35 13.31 13.46
CA GLU A 402 26.77 12.21 12.57
C GLU A 402 27.00 10.89 13.35
N GLU A 403 27.67 10.95 14.50
CA GLU A 403 27.90 9.78 15.34
C GLU A 403 26.58 9.19 15.85
N ILE A 404 25.68 10.06 16.32
CA ILE A 404 24.37 9.67 16.82
C ILE A 404 23.53 9.01 15.71
N ILE A 405 23.54 9.58 14.50
CA ILE A 405 22.84 9.03 13.33
C ILE A 405 23.40 7.64 12.97
N ARG A 406 24.73 7.50 12.89
CA ARG A 406 25.39 6.22 12.61
C ARG A 406 25.05 5.17 13.67
N ARG A 407 24.92 5.57 14.94
CA ARG A 407 24.51 4.67 16.03
C ARG A 407 23.12 4.07 15.81
N VAL A 408 22.13 4.87 15.39
CA VAL A 408 20.76 4.39 15.10
C VAL A 408 20.75 3.32 14.02
N VAL A 409 21.54 3.53 12.96
CA VAL A 409 21.68 2.56 11.87
C VAL A 409 22.38 1.30 12.36
N HIS A 410 23.49 1.43 13.09
CA HIS A 410 24.22 0.30 13.66
C HIS A 410 23.36 -0.55 14.61
N GLU A 411 22.62 0.07 15.52
CA GLU A 411 21.69 -0.62 16.43
C GLU A 411 20.59 -1.38 15.67
N SER A 412 20.16 -0.88 14.51
CA SER A 412 19.16 -1.56 13.67
C SER A 412 19.75 -2.81 13.02
N HIS A 413 20.95 -2.71 12.45
CA HIS A 413 21.67 -3.84 11.90
C HIS A 413 21.93 -4.92 12.95
N GLU A 414 22.40 -4.52 14.14
CA GLU A 414 22.66 -5.45 15.23
C GLU A 414 21.39 -6.15 15.72
N ARG A 415 20.23 -5.49 15.73
CA ARG A 415 18.96 -6.15 16.07
C ARG A 415 18.61 -7.25 15.07
N VAL A 416 18.72 -6.98 13.77
CA VAL A 416 18.44 -7.97 12.72
C VAL A 416 19.42 -9.14 12.81
N LYS A 417 20.71 -8.84 12.93
CA LYS A 417 21.77 -9.85 13.10
C LYS A 417 21.53 -10.73 14.32
N ASN A 418 21.29 -10.14 15.49
CA ASN A 418 21.02 -10.88 16.72
C ASN A 418 19.80 -11.79 16.59
N GLN A 419 18.75 -11.36 15.88
CA GLN A 419 17.57 -12.19 15.63
C GLN A 419 17.90 -13.39 14.73
N CYS A 420 18.69 -13.18 13.67
CA CYS A 420 19.14 -14.23 12.78
C CYS A 420 20.08 -15.24 13.45
N ASP A 421 21.07 -14.74 14.20
CA ASP A 421 22.00 -15.56 14.98
C ASP A 421 21.27 -16.39 16.02
N LEU A 422 20.24 -15.79 16.65
CA LEU A 422 19.43 -16.48 17.64
C LEU A 422 18.64 -17.65 17.03
N ARG A 423 18.03 -17.46 15.85
CA ARG A 423 17.38 -18.55 15.12
C ARG A 423 18.39 -19.65 14.81
N GLY A 424 19.56 -19.28 14.27
CA GLY A 424 20.62 -20.22 13.91
C GLY A 424 21.09 -21.06 15.10
N LYS A 425 21.15 -20.49 16.31
CA LYS A 425 21.53 -21.19 17.54
C LYS A 425 20.44 -22.09 18.11
N LEU A 426 19.18 -21.65 18.08
CA LEU A 426 18.07 -22.34 18.74
C LEU A 426 17.45 -23.46 17.88
N GLY A 427 17.55 -23.35 16.55
CA GLY A 427 16.74 -24.16 15.64
C GLY A 427 15.26 -23.76 15.66
N ASP A 428 14.47 -24.24 14.70
CA ASP A 428 13.13 -23.69 14.44
C ASP A 428 12.14 -23.92 15.60
N SER A 429 12.17 -25.07 16.26
CA SER A 429 11.25 -25.38 17.38
C SER A 429 11.47 -24.45 18.57
N ASN A 430 12.70 -24.40 19.10
CA ASN A 430 13.02 -23.58 20.28
C ASN A 430 12.89 -22.08 19.98
N PHE A 431 13.13 -21.66 18.74
CA PHE A 431 12.89 -20.28 18.31
C PHE A 431 11.40 -19.92 18.37
N ARG A 432 10.51 -20.82 17.90
CA ARG A 432 9.06 -20.64 18.01
C ARG A 432 8.59 -20.59 19.47
N ASP A 433 9.12 -21.45 20.34
CA ASP A 433 8.76 -21.45 21.77
C ASP A 433 9.16 -20.14 22.46
N ARG A 434 10.35 -19.62 22.13
CA ARG A 434 10.81 -18.33 22.63
C ARG A 434 9.93 -17.18 22.16
N LEU A 435 9.54 -17.19 20.88
CA LEU A 435 8.62 -16.20 20.33
C LEU A 435 7.24 -16.27 20.99
N LEU A 436 6.70 -17.47 21.20
CA LEU A 436 5.43 -17.67 21.90
C LEU A 436 5.48 -17.10 23.32
N SER A 437 6.55 -17.40 24.08
CA SER A 437 6.77 -16.81 25.41
C SER A 437 6.78 -15.27 25.35
N TYR A 438 7.38 -14.67 24.31
CA TYR A 438 7.35 -13.22 24.14
C TYR A 438 5.94 -12.68 23.83
N LEU A 439 5.22 -13.30 22.89
CA LEU A 439 3.88 -12.87 22.49
C LEU A 439 2.86 -13.01 23.61
N VAL A 440 2.90 -14.11 24.37
CA VAL A 440 2.02 -14.34 25.53
C VAL A 440 2.27 -13.28 26.61
N LYS A 441 3.53 -12.88 26.85
CA LYS A 441 3.84 -11.79 27.79
C LYS A 441 3.27 -10.44 27.34
N GLN A 442 3.24 -10.18 26.03
CA GLN A 442 2.74 -8.92 25.47
C GLN A 442 1.20 -8.86 25.42
N LYS A 443 0.54 -9.99 25.12
CA LYS A 443 -0.93 -10.07 25.00
C LYS A 443 -1.46 -11.26 25.84
N PRO A 444 -1.38 -11.21 27.18
CA PRO A 444 -1.68 -12.34 28.06
C PRO A 444 -3.14 -12.80 28.05
N ARG A 445 -4.04 -12.00 27.46
CA ARG A 445 -5.48 -12.28 27.36
C ARG A 445 -5.91 -12.88 26.01
N ALA A 446 -4.99 -13.03 25.05
CA ALA A 446 -5.30 -13.64 23.77
C ALA A 446 -5.34 -15.18 23.91
N ALA A 447 -6.24 -15.81 23.17
CA ALA A 447 -6.37 -17.25 23.10
C ALA A 447 -5.19 -17.88 22.36
N GLU A 448 -4.81 -19.10 22.76
CA GLU A 448 -3.68 -19.83 22.17
C GLU A 448 -3.78 -19.96 20.64
N MET A 449 -4.99 -20.24 20.14
CA MET A 449 -5.26 -20.37 18.70
C MET A 449 -4.96 -19.09 17.91
N GLN A 450 -4.96 -17.92 18.54
CA GLN A 450 -4.63 -16.64 17.89
C GLN A 450 -3.11 -16.49 17.67
N PHE A 451 -2.28 -17.15 18.49
CA PHE A 451 -0.82 -17.06 18.37
C PHE A 451 -0.24 -17.99 17.31
N GLN A 452 -0.77 -19.21 17.17
CA GLN A 452 -0.24 -20.22 16.23
C GLN A 452 0.05 -19.70 14.81
N PRO A 453 -0.91 -19.08 14.09
CA PRO A 453 -0.66 -18.57 12.74
C PRO A 453 0.35 -17.41 12.70
N ILE A 454 0.54 -16.68 13.80
CA ILE A 454 1.57 -15.62 13.91
C ILE A 454 2.94 -16.25 14.08
N LEU A 455 3.06 -17.30 14.90
CA LEU A 455 4.34 -17.99 15.12
C LEU A 455 4.88 -18.61 13.84
N VAL A 456 4.03 -19.25 13.06
CA VAL A 456 4.39 -19.87 11.78
C VAL A 456 4.90 -18.80 10.81
N ASP A 457 4.14 -17.73 10.62
CA ASP A 457 4.50 -16.67 9.67
C ASP A 457 5.74 -15.89 10.13
N PHE A 458 5.91 -15.66 11.43
CA PHE A 458 7.11 -15.01 11.97
C PHE A 458 8.35 -15.88 11.77
N ALA A 459 8.25 -17.19 12.04
CA ALA A 459 9.37 -18.11 11.82
C ALA A 459 9.78 -18.13 10.34
N HIS A 460 8.79 -18.19 9.44
CA HIS A 460 9.01 -18.15 7.99
C HIS A 460 9.60 -16.80 7.53
N LEU A 461 9.12 -15.68 8.08
CA LEU A 461 9.67 -14.34 7.84
C LEU A 461 11.16 -14.29 8.19
N VAL A 462 11.51 -14.75 9.39
CA VAL A 462 12.91 -14.75 9.86
C VAL A 462 13.76 -15.67 9.00
N GLU A 463 13.24 -16.85 8.65
CA GLU A 463 13.95 -17.76 7.77
C GLU A 463 14.30 -17.14 6.43
N MET A 464 13.30 -16.59 5.75
CA MET A 464 13.46 -15.97 4.45
C MET A 464 14.39 -14.76 4.52
N CYS A 465 14.16 -13.85 5.47
CA CYS A 465 14.86 -12.58 5.51
C CYS A 465 16.29 -12.69 6.05
N CYS A 466 16.60 -13.66 6.90
CA CYS A 466 17.98 -13.89 7.34
C CYS A 466 18.87 -14.46 6.24
N GLN A 467 18.30 -15.06 5.20
CA GLN A 467 19.04 -15.55 4.02
C GLN A 467 19.09 -14.53 2.87
N ALA A 468 18.32 -13.45 2.96
CA ALA A 468 18.29 -12.41 1.95
C ALA A 468 19.57 -11.56 2.00
N GLU A 469 20.12 -11.21 0.83
CA GLU A 469 21.28 -10.32 0.70
C GLU A 469 21.07 -8.97 1.40
N LYS A 470 19.83 -8.46 1.37
CA LYS A 470 19.39 -7.24 2.06
C LYS A 470 18.38 -7.59 3.14
N SER A 471 18.83 -8.23 4.22
CA SER A 471 17.96 -8.73 5.30
C SER A 471 17.05 -7.65 5.88
N GLU A 472 17.56 -6.44 6.17
CA GLU A 472 16.73 -5.35 6.71
C GLU A 472 15.57 -4.97 5.79
N MET A 473 15.83 -4.86 4.49
CA MET A 473 14.80 -4.53 3.49
C MET A 473 13.75 -5.63 3.38
N CYS A 474 14.16 -6.90 3.46
CA CYS A 474 13.23 -8.02 3.53
C CYS A 474 12.36 -7.93 4.79
N PHE A 475 12.96 -7.72 5.96
CA PHE A 475 12.21 -7.58 7.22
C PHE A 475 11.25 -6.40 7.21
N GLN A 476 11.57 -5.29 6.53
CA GLN A 476 10.62 -4.21 6.36
C GLN A 476 9.43 -4.63 5.48
N ALA A 477 9.72 -5.17 4.30
CA ALA A 477 8.69 -5.53 3.32
C ALA A 477 7.75 -6.62 3.87
N GLU A 478 8.32 -7.73 4.34
CA GLU A 478 7.56 -8.89 4.81
C GLU A 478 7.07 -8.71 6.27
N GLY A 479 7.79 -7.95 7.10
CA GLY A 479 7.37 -7.68 8.47
C GLY A 479 6.12 -6.79 8.55
N SER A 480 5.93 -5.86 7.61
CA SER A 480 4.69 -5.07 7.54
C SER A 480 3.45 -5.95 7.36
N LYS A 481 3.54 -7.00 6.53
CA LYS A 481 2.50 -8.01 6.31
C LYS A 481 2.16 -8.74 7.61
N LEU A 482 3.20 -9.13 8.36
CA LEU A 482 3.04 -9.82 9.63
C LEU A 482 2.42 -8.92 10.72
N ILE A 483 2.76 -7.63 10.75
CA ILE A 483 2.17 -6.67 11.70
C ILE A 483 0.65 -6.58 11.50
N GLU A 484 0.16 -6.52 10.26
CA GLU A 484 -1.29 -6.48 10.00
C GLU A 484 -1.97 -7.78 10.42
N LYS A 485 -1.34 -8.95 10.16
CA LYS A 485 -1.87 -10.22 10.64
C LYS A 485 -1.90 -10.32 12.18
N CYS A 486 -0.88 -9.81 12.86
CA CYS A 486 -0.88 -9.72 14.32
C CYS A 486 -2.05 -8.88 14.83
N ARG A 487 -2.37 -7.76 14.16
CA ARG A 487 -3.49 -6.89 14.55
C ARG A 487 -4.84 -7.54 14.32
N SER A 488 -5.04 -8.20 13.18
CA SER A 488 -6.30 -8.88 12.89
C SER A 488 -6.59 -10.01 13.88
N LEU A 489 -5.55 -10.71 14.33
CA LEU A 489 -5.68 -11.85 15.24
C LEU A 489 -5.65 -11.48 16.72
N LEU A 490 -4.83 -10.51 17.15
CA LEU A 490 -4.63 -10.18 18.57
C LEU A 490 -5.31 -8.88 19.00
N GLY A 491 -5.95 -8.17 18.06
CA GLY A 491 -6.43 -6.81 18.28
C GLY A 491 -5.30 -5.78 18.32
N SER A 492 -5.67 -4.50 18.38
CA SER A 492 -4.71 -3.40 18.54
C SER A 492 -4.04 -3.40 19.90
#